data_AF-A0A3N9UZS2-F1
#
_entry.id   AF-A0A3N9UZS2-F1
#
_cell.length_a   1.000
_cell.length_b   1.000
_cell.length_c   1.000
_cell.angle_alpha   90.00
_cell.angle_beta   90.00
_cell.angle_gamma   90.00
#
_symmetry.space_group_name_H-M   'P 1'
#
loop_
_entity.id
_entity.type
_entity.pdbx_description
1 polymer ?
#
loop_
_entity_poly.entity_id
_entity_poly.type
_entity_poly.pdbx_seq_one_letter_code
_entity_poly.pdbx_strand_id
1 'polypeptide(L)' 'MTIKTITITEEAYNRLKSRMGKNQSFSEVILQNFPIKRKLSEVLDEIGQDDSLADRIEVASREMRG' A
#
# COMPACT_ATOMS: atom_id res chain seq x y z
N MET A 1 11.24 -11.96 17.67
CA MET A 1 10.17 -12.26 16.69
C MET A 1 8.89 -12.55 17.46
N THR A 2 7.80 -11.86 17.14
CA THR A 2 6.48 -12.12 17.75
C THR A 2 5.74 -13.10 16.87
N ILE A 3 5.33 -14.24 17.43
CA ILE A 3 4.54 -15.24 16.71
C ILE A 3 3.07 -14.88 16.91
N LYS A 4 2.33 -14.77 15.80
CA LYS A 4 0.88 -14.57 15.82
C LYS A 4 0.22 -15.74 15.10
N THR A 5 -0.70 -16.40 15.78
CA THR A 5 -1.58 -17.39 15.17
C THR A 5 -2.76 -16.68 14.54
N ILE A 6 -3.08 -17.03 13.29
CA ILE A 6 -4.26 -16.53 12.58
C ILE A 6 -5.11 -17.71 12.11
N THR A 7 -6.42 -17.52 12.11
CA THR A 7 -7.37 -18.48 11.55
C THR A 7 -7.82 -17.95 10.20
N ILE A 8 -7.72 -18.77 9.16
CA ILE A 8 -8.16 -18.44 7.80
C ILE A 8 -9.03 -19.56 7.25
N THR A 9 -9.84 -19.25 6.25
CA THR A 9 -10.61 -20.27 5.53
C THR A 9 -9.68 -21.16 4.72
N GLU A 10 -10.11 -22.40 4.48
CA GLU A 10 -9.35 -23.35 3.65
C GLU A 10 -9.13 -22.81 2.22
N GLU A 11 -10.13 -22.14 1.66
CA GLU A 11 -10.01 -21.47 0.36
C GLU A 11 -8.89 -20.41 0.37
N ALA A 12 -8.82 -19.58 1.41
CA ALA A 12 -7.78 -18.56 1.54
C ALA A 12 -6.39 -19.19 1.69
N TYR A 13 -6.29 -20.30 2.44
CA TYR A 13 -5.05 -21.06 2.56
C TYR A 13 -4.56 -21.58 1.20
N ASN A 14 -5.44 -22.19 0.40
CA ASN A 14 -5.11 -22.72 -0.92
C ASN A 14 -4.67 -21.62 -1.90
N ARG A 15 -5.35 -20.45 -1.87
CA ARG A 15 -4.98 -19.28 -2.67
C ARG A 15 -3.60 -18.70 -2.27
N LEU A 16 -3.26 -18.73 -0.99
CA LEU A 16 -1.93 -18.30 -0.51
C LEU A 16 -0.85 -19.30 -0.93
N LYS A 17 -1.14 -20.60 -0.80
CA LYS A 17 -0.22 -21.68 -1.17
C LYS A 17 0.12 -21.68 -2.66
N SER A 18 -0.84 -21.40 -3.54
CA SER A 18 -0.60 -21.35 -4.99
C SER A 18 0.27 -20.18 -5.44
N ARG A 19 0.31 -19.10 -4.65
CA ARG A 19 1.14 -17.91 -4.91
C ARG A 19 2.54 -17.98 -4.31
N MET A 20 2.81 -19.01 -3.52
CA MET A 20 4.09 -19.18 -2.84
C MET A 20 5.17 -19.66 -3.81
N GLY A 21 6.31 -18.94 -3.85
CA GLY A 21 7.49 -19.37 -4.57
C GLY A 21 8.24 -20.52 -3.86
N LYS A 22 9.17 -21.16 -4.57
CA LYS A 22 10.03 -22.21 -3.99
C LYS A 22 10.90 -21.56 -2.88
N ASN A 23 10.79 -22.07 -1.65
CA ASN A 23 11.47 -21.57 -0.43
C ASN A 23 10.97 -20.23 0.15
N GLN A 24 9.77 -19.76 -0.21
CA GLN A 24 9.20 -18.54 0.38
C GLN A 24 8.39 -18.84 1.65
N SER A 25 8.48 -18.00 2.68
CA SER A 25 7.68 -18.15 3.90
C SER A 25 6.24 -17.67 3.71
N PHE A 26 5.26 -18.37 4.32
CA PHE A 26 3.86 -17.90 4.37
C PHE A 26 3.74 -16.47 4.90
N SER A 27 4.53 -16.11 5.92
CA SER A 27 4.51 -14.76 6.49
C SER A 27 4.96 -13.70 5.47
N GLU A 28 5.97 -13.99 4.65
CA GLU A 28 6.43 -13.09 3.60
C GLU A 28 5.38 -12.93 2.50
N VAL A 29 4.79 -14.04 2.05
CA VAL A 29 3.73 -14.01 1.02
C VAL A 29 2.54 -13.18 1.50
N ILE A 30 2.14 -13.31 2.77
CA ILE A 30 1.05 -12.51 3.36
C ILE A 30 1.42 -11.03 3.34
N LEU A 31 2.60 -10.65 3.80
CA LEU A 31 3.03 -9.24 3.85
C LEU A 31 3.17 -8.60 2.45
N GLN A 32 3.57 -9.38 1.44
CA GLN A 32 3.69 -8.91 0.06
C GLN A 32 2.34 -8.74 -0.64
N ASN A 33 1.40 -9.68 -0.44
CA ASN A 33 0.09 -9.67 -1.11
C ASN A 33 -0.95 -8.83 -0.38
N PHE A 34 -0.80 -8.70 0.93
CA PHE A 34 -1.65 -7.90 1.79
C PHE A 34 -0.76 -6.89 2.52
N PRO A 35 -0.19 -5.90 1.79
CA PRO A 35 0.51 -4.83 2.44
C PRO A 35 -0.42 -4.23 3.48
N ILE A 36 0.13 -3.94 4.66
CA ILE A 36 -0.60 -3.23 5.71
C ILE A 36 -1.24 -2.04 5.04
N LYS A 37 -2.58 -1.98 5.05
CA LYS A 37 -3.31 -0.86 4.47
C LYS A 37 -2.81 0.38 5.19
N ARG A 38 -1.92 1.13 4.53
CA ARG A 38 -1.46 2.41 5.05
C ARG A 38 -2.69 3.30 5.12
N LYS A 39 -2.84 4.00 6.24
CA LYS A 39 -3.90 4.99 6.31
C LYS A 39 -3.61 6.04 5.25
N LEU A 40 -4.64 6.54 4.58
CA LEU A 40 -4.48 7.61 3.61
C LEU A 40 -3.72 8.81 4.21
N SER A 41 -3.92 9.08 5.50
CA SER A 41 -3.15 10.08 6.26
C SER A 41 -1.65 9.81 6.26
N GLU A 42 -1.21 8.57 6.47
CA GLU A 42 0.22 8.22 6.48
C GLU A 42 0.85 8.40 5.09
N VAL A 43 0.09 8.13 4.03
CA VAL A 43 0.53 8.34 2.65
C VAL A 43 0.62 9.83 2.32
N LEU A 44 -0.36 10.63 2.78
CA LEU A 44 -0.36 12.08 2.58
C LEU A 44 0.77 12.76 3.37
N ASP A 45 1.06 12.29 4.58
CA ASP A 45 2.18 12.79 5.39
C ASP A 45 3.54 12.48 4.73
N GLU A 46 3.68 11.33 4.07
CA GLU A 46 4.91 10.94 3.35
C GLU A 46 5.11 11.75 2.06
N ILE A 47 4.04 12.03 1.31
CA ILE A 47 4.08 12.88 0.12
C ILE A 47 4.43 14.33 0.50
N GLY A 48 3.98 14.77 1.67
CA GLY A 48 4.25 16.11 2.18
C GLY A 48 3.48 17.19 1.43
N GLN A 49 3.48 18.39 2.00
CA GLN A 49 2.92 19.57 1.35
C GLN A 49 3.99 20.19 0.43
N ASP A 50 3.68 20.31 -0.85
CA ASP A 50 4.52 21.00 -1.84
C ASP A 50 3.80 22.28 -2.31
N ASP A 51 4.01 23.36 -1.56
CA ASP A 51 3.41 24.67 -1.83
C ASP A 51 3.86 25.22 -3.20
N SER A 52 5.09 24.91 -3.62
CA SER A 52 5.60 25.31 -4.93
C SER A 52 4.85 24.61 -6.06
N LEU A 53 4.55 23.31 -5.92
CA LEU A 53 3.70 22.60 -6.88
C LEU A 53 2.27 23.16 -6.88
N ALA A 54 1.71 23.45 -5.70
CA ALA A 54 0.37 24.01 -5.57
C ALA A 54 0.25 25.38 -6.27
N ASP A 55 1.22 26.27 -6.03
CA ASP A 55 1.29 27.59 -6.65
C ASP A 55 1.37 27.50 -8.19
N ARG A 56 2.20 26.59 -8.72
CA ARG A 56 2.30 26.37 -10.18
C ARG A 56 1.00 25.85 -10.79
N ILE A 57 0.29 24.97 -10.10
CA ILE A 57 -1.02 24.46 -10.55
C ILE A 57 -2.03 25.60 -10.55
N GLU A 58 -2.03 26.47 -9.54
CA GLU A 58 -2.92 27.62 -9.49
C GLU A 58 -2.65 28.60 -10.64
N VAL A 59 -1.38 28.94 -10.87
CA VAL A 59 -0.97 29.82 -11.97
C VAL A 59 -1.39 29.24 -13.32
N ALA A 60 -1.05 27.97 -13.59
CA ALA A 60 -1.43 27.31 -14.85
C ALA A 60 -2.96 27.21 -15.01
N SER A 61 -3.70 26.93 -13.94
CA SER A 61 -5.17 26.87 -13.99
C SER A 61 -5.79 28.25 -14.26
N ARG A 62 -5.18 29.34 -13.79
CA ARG A 62 -5.64 30.70 -14.09
C ARG A 62 -5.37 31.06 -15.54
N GLU A 63 -4.19 30.70 -16.05
CA GLU A 63 -3.82 30.92 -17.46
C GLU A 63 -4.72 30.15 -18.44
N MET A 64 -5.14 28.94 -18.11
CA MET A 64 -6.06 28.15 -18.95
C MET A 64 -7.51 28.66 -18.94
N ARG A 65 -7.89 29.48 -17.95
CA ARG A 65 -9.23 30.05 -17.81
C ARG A 65 -9.36 31.45 -18.39
N GLY A 66 -8.25 32.12 -18.67
CA GLY A 66 -8.18 33.42 -19.36
C GLY A 66 -8.11 33.25 -20.87
#